data_AF-A0A4P5XKR4-F1
#
_entry.id   AF-A0A4P5XKR4-F1
#
_cell.length_a   1.000
_cell.length_b   1.000
_cell.length_c   1.000
_cell.angle_alpha   90.00
_cell.angle_beta   90.00
_cell.angle_gamma   90.00
#
_symmetry.space_group_name_H-M   'P 1'
#
loop_
_entity.id
_entity.type
_entity.pdbx_description
1 polymer ?
#
loop_
_entity_poly.entity_id
_entity_poly.type
_entity_poly.pdbx_seq_one_letter_code
_entity_poly.pdbx_strand_id
1 'polypeptide(L)'
;MTGLINPVLTKRSSGVLLHLSSLDGSCAIGDLGPKAHEFAAWCASAGFLWWQMLPIGPIGPGNSPYASTSSFAGEPLFVSLEGLADDGLLSKKDVRESVAAARKFSRKTNRAGSHSQTDYDAARMAKEPAFLRAFENFRLGGGFRSASFRSFEKREASWLKGWRAFTNDTSGYHGFLQFEFDKQWAAFRKTCTAVGLKLLGDIPMFVTLESADVMANPELFRLDRRGRPEVLTGVPPDCFSKDGQLWGHPHYRWSAHRSQNFRWWTQRIAASLRRFDGVRIDHFVGFHHAYEIPAGARNARRGKWRPQAGKELLTAASRALGALPLIAEDLGAATSEVVVLRQSFNLPGMKVLHHAFGHDNSGELPHHHRHDCVVYPATHDNDTTRGWWKSLPATSRKRFVRFAGLTAARQPNEAMIRIAFESPAQLAIIPLQDVLGLDRSARMNLPGTPKGNWVWRLGTDWHARRVSSAKNLHALAALTGRIV
;
A
#
# COMPACT_ATOMS: atom_id res chain seq x y z
N MET A 1 -20.73 21.13 5.71
CA MET A 1 -20.62 19.70 6.07
C MET A 1 -20.00 19.66 7.46
N THR A 2 -20.72 19.08 8.41
CA THR A 2 -20.49 19.14 9.87
C THR A 2 -19.12 18.60 10.29
N GLY A 3 -18.58 19.16 11.38
CA GLY A 3 -17.25 18.93 11.97
C GLY A 3 -16.99 17.52 12.51
N LEU A 4 -17.10 16.50 11.67
CA LEU A 4 -16.65 15.15 11.97
C LEU A 4 -15.13 15.09 11.80
N ILE A 5 -14.43 14.80 12.92
CA ILE A 5 -13.01 14.48 12.92
C ILE A 5 -12.80 13.23 12.06
N ASN A 6 -11.77 13.24 11.21
CA ASN A 6 -11.40 12.08 10.41
C ASN A 6 -11.14 10.87 11.34
N PRO A 7 -11.73 9.67 11.08
CA PRO A 7 -11.54 8.52 11.96
C PRO A 7 -10.08 8.12 12.21
N VAL A 8 -9.19 8.39 11.24
CA VAL A 8 -7.74 8.16 11.36
C VAL A 8 -7.08 9.07 12.40
N LEU A 9 -7.64 10.26 12.66
CA LEU A 9 -7.07 11.30 13.52
C LEU A 9 -7.74 11.42 14.88
N THR A 10 -8.60 10.46 15.25
CA THR A 10 -9.40 10.51 16.49
C THR A 10 -8.55 10.48 17.76
N LYS A 11 -7.38 9.85 17.71
CA LYS A 11 -6.44 9.75 18.83
C LYS A 11 -5.01 9.88 18.33
N ARG A 12 -4.18 10.50 19.15
CA ARG A 12 -2.74 10.54 18.93
C ARG A 12 -2.20 9.12 19.04
N SER A 13 -1.60 8.62 17.96
CA SER A 13 -1.26 7.21 17.83
C SER A 13 -0.02 7.00 16.95
N SER A 14 0.47 5.76 16.91
CA SER A 14 1.57 5.36 16.04
C SER A 14 1.22 4.08 15.27
N GLY A 15 1.99 3.81 14.24
CA GLY A 15 1.89 2.60 13.46
C GLY A 15 3.17 2.23 12.73
N VAL A 16 3.10 1.10 12.03
CA VAL A 16 4.21 0.56 11.24
C VAL A 16 3.83 0.43 9.78
N LEU A 17 4.75 0.78 8.88
CA LEU A 17 4.65 0.49 7.46
C LEU A 17 5.39 -0.82 7.16
N LEU A 18 4.63 -1.84 6.77
CA LEU A 18 5.14 -3.13 6.29
C LEU A 18 4.12 -3.70 5.29
N HIS A 19 4.54 -4.01 4.07
CA HIS A 19 3.64 -4.68 3.13
C HIS A 19 3.53 -6.18 3.45
N LEU A 20 2.38 -6.78 3.15
CA LEU A 20 2.13 -8.20 3.43
C LEU A 20 3.17 -9.10 2.75
N SER A 21 3.57 -8.77 1.52
CA SER A 21 4.59 -9.53 0.78
C SER A 21 5.94 -9.63 1.50
N SER A 22 6.24 -8.68 2.39
CA SER A 22 7.48 -8.61 3.16
C SER A 22 7.47 -9.48 4.42
N LEU A 23 6.36 -10.12 4.80
CA LEU A 23 6.38 -11.08 5.90
C LEU A 23 7.22 -12.32 5.55
N ASP A 24 7.77 -12.98 6.57
CA ASP A 24 8.53 -14.23 6.44
C ASP A 24 7.60 -15.45 6.25
N GLY A 25 6.78 -15.42 5.19
CA GLY A 25 5.80 -16.46 4.87
C GLY A 25 6.41 -17.73 4.26
N SER A 26 5.62 -18.81 4.26
CA SER A 26 6.11 -20.17 4.01
C SER A 26 6.53 -20.44 2.55
N CYS A 27 5.98 -19.71 1.58
CA CYS A 27 6.18 -19.95 0.14
C CYS A 27 6.92 -18.79 -0.57
N ALA A 28 8.00 -18.31 0.05
CA ALA A 28 8.88 -17.25 -0.48
C ALA A 28 8.22 -15.86 -0.65
N ILE A 29 6.99 -15.70 -0.16
CA ILE A 29 6.25 -14.45 -0.05
C ILE A 29 5.47 -14.47 1.27
N GLY A 30 5.28 -13.29 1.88
CA GLY A 30 4.34 -13.14 2.97
C GLY A 30 2.89 -13.24 2.52
N ASP A 31 2.03 -13.86 3.32
CA ASP A 31 0.62 -14.10 3.03
C ASP A 31 -0.25 -13.94 4.29
N LEU A 32 -1.55 -14.20 4.18
CA LEU A 32 -2.54 -14.11 5.26
C LEU A 32 -2.47 -15.28 6.26
N GLY A 33 -1.37 -16.04 6.26
CA GLY A 33 -1.17 -17.19 7.12
C GLY A 33 -0.66 -16.80 8.52
N PRO A 34 -0.17 -17.78 9.31
CA PRO A 34 0.22 -17.59 10.70
C PRO A 34 1.15 -16.40 10.96
N LYS A 35 2.04 -16.07 10.00
CA LYS A 35 2.99 -14.97 10.11
C LYS A 35 2.36 -13.58 10.07
N ALA A 36 1.22 -13.40 9.39
CA ALA A 36 0.46 -12.15 9.46
C ALA A 36 -0.16 -11.96 10.85
N HIS A 37 -0.70 -13.03 11.45
CA HIS A 37 -1.27 -13.01 12.79
C HIS A 37 -0.20 -12.79 13.88
N GLU A 38 0.96 -13.44 13.77
CA GLU A 38 2.13 -13.19 14.64
C GLU A 38 2.59 -11.72 14.56
N PHE A 39 2.64 -11.16 13.35
CA PHE A 39 3.02 -9.76 13.17
C PHE A 39 1.99 -8.79 13.74
N ALA A 40 0.68 -9.07 13.59
CA ALA A 40 -0.37 -8.28 14.22
C ALA A 40 -0.24 -8.24 15.75
N ALA A 41 0.05 -9.38 16.38
CA ALA A 41 0.32 -9.46 17.81
C ALA A 41 1.58 -8.66 18.21
N TRP A 42 2.63 -8.71 17.38
CA TRP A 42 3.83 -7.89 17.60
C TRP A 42 3.52 -6.40 17.54
N CYS A 43 2.73 -5.93 16.57
CA CYS A 43 2.33 -4.53 16.46
C CYS A 43 1.65 -4.05 17.74
N ALA A 44 0.70 -4.84 18.26
CA ALA A 44 0.04 -4.53 19.53
C ALA A 44 1.05 -4.46 20.70
N SER A 45 1.98 -5.41 20.78
CA SER A 45 3.03 -5.41 21.82
C SER A 45 3.97 -4.20 21.73
N ALA A 46 4.19 -3.67 20.52
CA ALA A 46 4.99 -2.46 20.26
C ALA A 46 4.24 -1.16 20.58
N GLY A 47 2.97 -1.24 20.98
CA GLY A 47 2.12 -0.08 21.23
C GLY A 47 1.59 0.59 19.96
N PHE A 48 1.63 -0.10 18.81
CA PHE A 48 1.08 0.43 17.56
C PHE A 48 -0.42 0.21 17.48
N LEU A 49 -1.13 1.27 17.09
CA LEU A 49 -2.55 1.21 16.73
C LEU A 49 -2.73 0.86 15.25
N TRP A 50 -1.78 1.23 14.38
CA TRP A 50 -1.94 1.09 12.92
C TRP A 50 -0.89 0.20 12.28
N TRP A 51 -1.32 -0.67 11.37
CA TRP A 51 -0.45 -1.35 10.41
C TRP A 51 -0.80 -0.89 9.00
N GLN A 52 0.11 -0.13 8.39
CA GLN A 52 -0.01 0.34 7.02
C GLN A 52 0.59 -0.65 6.02
N MET A 53 -0.16 -0.89 4.95
CA MET A 53 0.23 -1.71 3.81
C MET A 53 0.13 -0.91 2.52
N LEU A 54 0.91 -1.34 1.53
CA LEU A 54 0.77 -0.92 0.12
C LEU A 54 -0.49 -1.55 -0.51
N PRO A 55 -0.84 -1.21 -1.77
CA PRO A 55 -1.98 -1.83 -2.44
C PRO A 55 -1.88 -3.35 -2.46
N ILE A 56 -3.00 -4.02 -2.24
CA ILE A 56 -3.11 -5.49 -2.10
C ILE A 56 -3.74 -6.16 -3.32
N GLY A 57 -3.88 -5.42 -4.42
CA GLY A 57 -4.44 -5.93 -5.68
C GLY A 57 -3.43 -6.81 -6.43
N PRO A 58 -3.90 -7.54 -7.47
CA PRO A 58 -3.04 -8.35 -8.31
C PRO A 58 -1.80 -7.60 -8.79
N ILE A 59 -0.63 -8.18 -8.60
CA ILE A 59 0.66 -7.54 -8.78
C ILE A 59 0.92 -7.28 -10.27
N GLY A 60 1.25 -6.04 -10.60
CA GLY A 60 1.53 -5.62 -11.97
C GLY A 60 2.97 -5.88 -12.42
N PRO A 61 3.34 -5.39 -13.63
CA PRO A 61 4.69 -5.45 -14.14
C PRO A 61 5.74 -4.93 -13.15
N GLY A 62 6.92 -5.58 -13.12
CA GLY A 62 8.00 -5.22 -12.20
C GLY A 62 7.71 -5.54 -10.73
N ASN A 63 6.72 -6.40 -10.46
CA ASN A 63 6.19 -6.72 -9.14
C ASN A 63 5.55 -5.53 -8.41
N SER A 64 5.11 -4.50 -9.14
CA SER A 64 4.57 -3.27 -8.55
C SER A 64 3.13 -3.44 -8.06
N PRO A 65 2.83 -3.16 -6.78
CA PRO A 65 1.45 -3.12 -6.28
C PRO A 65 0.67 -1.90 -6.84
N TYR A 66 1.36 -0.87 -7.35
CA TYR A 66 0.74 0.32 -7.95
C TYR A 66 0.35 0.14 -9.42
N ALA A 67 0.83 -0.93 -10.06
CA ALA A 67 0.51 -1.25 -11.45
C ALA A 67 -0.56 -2.37 -11.54
N SER A 68 -1.44 -2.48 -10.55
CA SER A 68 -2.37 -3.60 -10.44
C SER A 68 -3.33 -3.72 -11.62
N THR A 69 -3.66 -4.96 -11.98
CA THR A 69 -4.64 -5.27 -13.04
C THR A 69 -6.09 -5.24 -12.54
N SER A 70 -6.33 -4.94 -11.26
CA SER A 70 -7.66 -4.64 -10.74
C SER A 70 -7.59 -3.78 -9.48
N SER A 71 -8.42 -2.75 -9.42
CA SER A 71 -8.61 -1.91 -8.24
C SER A 71 -9.44 -2.57 -7.14
N PHE A 72 -10.05 -3.73 -7.43
CA PHE A 72 -10.98 -4.41 -6.54
C PHE A 72 -10.51 -5.80 -6.12
N ALA A 73 -9.90 -6.57 -7.02
CA ALA A 73 -9.42 -7.91 -6.68
C ALA A 73 -8.31 -7.85 -5.61
N GLY A 74 -8.15 -8.92 -4.84
CA GLY A 74 -6.96 -9.17 -4.03
C GLY A 74 -5.94 -10.01 -4.79
N GLU A 75 -4.66 -9.85 -4.48
CA GLU A 75 -3.56 -10.66 -5.02
C GLU A 75 -3.66 -12.12 -4.52
N PRO A 76 -3.88 -13.11 -5.41
CA PRO A 76 -3.99 -14.52 -5.01
C PRO A 76 -2.77 -15.06 -4.26
N LEU A 77 -1.56 -14.55 -4.51
CA LEU A 77 -0.36 -14.97 -3.80
C LEU A 77 -0.41 -14.68 -2.29
N PHE A 78 -1.31 -13.82 -1.83
CA PHE A 78 -1.54 -13.56 -0.40
C PHE A 78 -2.50 -14.54 0.27
N VAL A 79 -3.14 -15.46 -0.47
CA VAL A 79 -3.93 -16.56 0.11
C VAL A 79 -2.98 -17.59 0.73
N SER A 80 -3.08 -17.83 2.04
CA SER A 80 -2.28 -18.82 2.76
C SER A 80 -2.70 -20.25 2.42
N LEU A 81 -1.70 -21.10 2.17
CA LEU A 81 -1.93 -22.53 1.94
C LEU A 81 -2.28 -23.25 3.25
N GLU A 82 -1.75 -22.77 4.37
CA GLU A 82 -2.14 -23.22 5.72
C GLU A 82 -3.62 -22.96 5.96
N GLY A 83 -4.11 -21.75 5.64
CA GLY A 83 -5.54 -21.44 5.74
C GLY A 83 -6.42 -22.35 4.87
N LEU A 84 -5.99 -22.62 3.63
CA LEU A 84 -6.67 -23.59 2.77
C LEU A 84 -6.65 -25.02 3.35
N ALA A 85 -5.59 -25.39 4.06
CA ALA A 85 -5.52 -26.69 4.73
C ALA A 85 -6.43 -26.77 5.97
N ASP A 86 -6.54 -25.67 6.72
CA ASP A 86 -7.46 -25.56 7.85
C ASP A 86 -8.93 -25.65 7.40
N ASP A 87 -9.24 -25.14 6.21
CA ASP A 87 -10.55 -25.28 5.56
C ASP A 87 -10.79 -26.68 4.92
N GLY A 88 -9.82 -27.59 5.01
CA GLY A 88 -9.91 -28.93 4.42
C GLY A 88 -9.81 -28.96 2.89
N LEU A 89 -9.43 -27.85 2.24
CA LEU A 89 -9.22 -27.77 0.79
C LEU A 89 -7.84 -28.30 0.38
N LEU A 90 -6.89 -28.32 1.31
CA LEU A 90 -5.56 -28.92 1.17
C LEU A 90 -5.23 -29.82 2.35
N SER A 91 -4.32 -30.76 2.16
CA SER A 91 -3.72 -31.51 3.25
C SER A 91 -2.47 -30.81 3.78
N LYS A 92 -2.09 -31.10 5.03
CA LYS A 92 -0.79 -30.66 5.58
C LYS A 92 0.41 -31.12 4.74
N LYS A 93 0.26 -32.21 3.98
CA LYS A 93 1.30 -32.71 3.07
C LYS A 93 1.45 -31.77 1.87
N ASP A 94 0.34 -31.34 1.27
CA ASP A 94 0.34 -30.39 0.14
C ASP A 94 1.07 -29.10 0.50
N VAL A 95 0.77 -28.54 1.69
CA VAL A 95 1.45 -27.34 2.20
C VAL A 95 2.97 -27.56 2.31
N ARG A 96 3.41 -28.67 2.94
CA ARG A 96 4.84 -28.97 3.08
C ARG A 96 5.55 -29.13 1.73
N GLU A 97 4.89 -29.74 0.76
CA GLU A 97 5.42 -29.93 -0.59
C GLU A 97 5.57 -28.58 -1.32
N SER A 98 4.58 -27.70 -1.25
CA SER A 98 4.67 -26.33 -1.81
C SER A 98 5.80 -25.52 -1.16
N VAL A 99 5.95 -25.58 0.17
CA VAL A 99 7.05 -24.91 0.88
C VAL A 99 8.41 -25.45 0.43
N ALA A 100 8.55 -26.77 0.28
CA ALA A 100 9.78 -27.38 -0.21
C ALA A 100 10.08 -26.98 -1.66
N ALA A 101 9.05 -26.91 -2.52
CA ALA A 101 9.17 -26.47 -3.90
C ALA A 101 9.65 -25.01 -3.99
N ALA A 102 9.02 -24.10 -3.24
CA ALA A 102 9.43 -22.69 -3.18
C ALA A 102 10.90 -22.56 -2.77
N ARG A 103 11.32 -23.23 -1.69
CA ARG A 103 12.71 -23.23 -1.22
C ARG A 103 13.69 -23.75 -2.26
N LYS A 104 13.34 -24.84 -2.97
CA LYS A 104 14.17 -25.41 -4.04
C LYS A 104 14.31 -24.45 -5.21
N PHE A 105 13.24 -23.76 -5.58
CA PHE A 105 13.25 -22.80 -6.68
C PHE A 105 14.06 -21.55 -6.34
N SER A 106 13.82 -20.92 -5.19
CA SER A 106 14.58 -19.74 -4.77
C SER A 106 16.09 -20.02 -4.63
N ARG A 107 16.49 -21.23 -4.23
CA ARG A 107 17.92 -21.62 -4.24
C ARG A 107 18.52 -21.64 -5.65
N LYS A 108 17.75 -22.01 -6.68
CA LYS A 108 18.21 -22.02 -8.07
C LYS A 108 18.29 -20.63 -8.67
N THR A 109 17.43 -19.71 -8.23
CA THR A 109 17.34 -18.34 -8.76
C THR A 109 18.12 -17.31 -7.95
N ASN A 110 18.63 -17.69 -6.77
CA ASN A 110 19.23 -16.76 -5.82
C ASN A 110 20.39 -15.95 -6.43
N ARG A 111 20.16 -14.64 -6.54
CA ARG A 111 21.21 -13.62 -6.61
C ARG A 111 21.64 -13.31 -5.18
N ALA A 112 22.92 -13.49 -4.88
CA ALA A 112 23.49 -13.19 -3.57
C ALA A 112 23.11 -11.76 -3.11
N GLY A 113 22.52 -11.62 -1.93
CA GLY A 113 22.14 -10.35 -1.31
C GLY A 113 22.16 -10.46 0.21
N SER A 114 22.32 -9.32 0.91
CA SER A 114 22.44 -9.25 2.37
C SER A 114 21.14 -9.53 3.14
N HIS A 115 19.98 -9.42 2.50
CA HIS A 115 18.65 -9.58 3.12
C HIS A 115 17.79 -10.62 2.42
N SER A 116 16.78 -11.14 3.15
CA SER A 116 15.75 -12.00 2.58
C SER A 116 14.93 -11.24 1.54
N GLN A 117 14.64 -11.89 0.41
CA GLN A 117 13.86 -11.32 -0.67
C GLN A 117 12.58 -12.10 -0.92
N THR A 118 11.50 -11.37 -1.20
CA THR A 118 10.26 -11.90 -1.76
C THR A 118 10.52 -12.36 -3.18
N ASP A 119 10.28 -13.65 -3.43
CA ASP A 119 10.48 -14.30 -4.72
C ASP A 119 9.11 -14.65 -5.29
N TYR A 120 8.55 -13.72 -6.06
CA TYR A 120 7.21 -13.84 -6.64
C TYR A 120 7.12 -15.02 -7.62
N ASP A 121 8.21 -15.36 -8.31
CA ASP A 121 8.23 -16.48 -9.27
C ASP A 121 8.27 -17.82 -8.53
N ALA A 122 9.08 -17.94 -7.47
CA ALA A 122 9.02 -19.10 -6.58
C ALA A 122 7.65 -19.27 -5.93
N ALA A 123 7.04 -18.16 -5.50
CA ALA A 123 5.71 -18.16 -4.90
C ALA A 123 4.65 -18.65 -5.89
N ARG A 124 4.61 -18.13 -7.12
CA ARG A 124 3.69 -18.61 -8.18
C ARG A 124 3.89 -20.10 -8.45
N MET A 125 5.13 -20.50 -8.72
CA MET A 125 5.47 -21.88 -9.03
C MET A 125 5.06 -22.85 -7.92
N ALA A 126 5.18 -22.45 -6.65
CA ALA A 126 4.81 -23.28 -5.50
C ALA A 126 3.32 -23.26 -5.15
N LYS A 127 2.65 -22.10 -5.27
CA LYS A 127 1.27 -21.91 -4.81
C LYS A 127 0.23 -22.22 -5.88
N GLU A 128 0.50 -21.95 -7.16
CA GLU A 128 -0.47 -22.18 -8.25
C GLU A 128 -0.93 -23.65 -8.36
N PRO A 129 -0.05 -24.67 -8.31
CA PRO A 129 -0.50 -26.06 -8.33
C PRO A 129 -1.36 -26.43 -7.10
N ALA A 130 -1.05 -25.85 -5.94
CA ALA A 130 -1.83 -26.06 -4.73
C ALA A 130 -3.20 -25.36 -4.83
N PHE A 131 -3.27 -24.17 -5.40
CA PHE A 131 -4.53 -23.48 -5.64
C PHE A 131 -5.44 -24.25 -6.60
N LEU A 132 -4.91 -24.85 -7.66
CA LEU A 132 -5.69 -25.71 -8.56
C LEU A 132 -6.25 -26.94 -7.82
N ARG A 133 -5.44 -27.57 -6.96
CA ARG A 133 -5.91 -28.69 -6.12
C ARG A 133 -7.01 -28.26 -5.15
N ALA A 134 -6.82 -27.13 -4.47
CA ALA A 134 -7.80 -26.56 -3.56
C ALA A 134 -9.10 -26.21 -4.29
N PHE A 135 -9.00 -25.67 -5.51
CA PHE A 135 -10.14 -25.36 -6.37
C PHE A 135 -10.95 -26.61 -6.75
N GLU A 136 -10.27 -27.68 -7.17
CA GLU A 136 -10.95 -28.94 -7.49
C GLU A 136 -11.65 -29.53 -6.27
N ASN A 137 -10.99 -29.52 -5.12
CA ASN A 137 -11.59 -29.96 -3.85
C ASN A 137 -12.80 -29.10 -3.47
N PHE A 138 -12.70 -27.77 -3.62
CA PHE A 138 -13.81 -26.86 -3.40
C PHE A 138 -14.99 -27.15 -4.33
N ARG A 139 -14.72 -27.37 -5.62
CA ARG A 139 -15.73 -27.68 -6.63
C ARG A 139 -16.43 -29.01 -6.35
N LEU A 140 -15.67 -30.08 -6.12
CA LEU A 140 -16.18 -31.42 -5.83
C LEU A 140 -16.94 -31.47 -4.51
N GLY A 141 -16.48 -30.71 -3.50
CA GLY A 141 -17.16 -30.52 -2.22
C GLY A 141 -18.44 -29.67 -2.32
N GLY A 142 -18.83 -29.20 -3.51
CA GLY A 142 -20.01 -28.39 -3.70
C GLY A 142 -19.88 -26.95 -3.21
N GLY A 143 -18.66 -26.42 -3.11
CA GLY A 143 -18.35 -25.08 -2.61
C GLY A 143 -19.11 -23.96 -3.34
N PHE A 144 -19.33 -24.08 -4.65
CA PHE A 144 -20.16 -23.15 -5.42
C PHE A 144 -21.64 -23.10 -4.97
N ARG A 145 -22.12 -24.17 -4.33
CA ARG A 145 -23.46 -24.26 -3.74
C ARG A 145 -23.48 -23.83 -2.27
N SER A 146 -22.35 -23.42 -1.70
CA SER A 146 -22.31 -22.90 -0.32
C SER A 146 -22.98 -21.52 -0.23
N ALA A 147 -23.60 -21.25 0.93
CA ALA A 147 -24.22 -19.95 1.19
C ALA A 147 -23.18 -18.82 1.28
N SER A 148 -21.99 -19.11 1.81
CA SER A 148 -20.88 -18.16 1.92
C SER A 148 -20.38 -17.71 0.55
N PHE A 149 -20.15 -18.64 -0.39
CA PHE A 149 -19.72 -18.31 -1.74
C PHE A 149 -20.75 -17.47 -2.50
N ARG A 150 -22.04 -17.87 -2.48
CA ARG A 150 -23.12 -17.08 -3.10
C ARG A 150 -23.26 -15.68 -2.50
N SER A 151 -23.06 -15.55 -1.19
CA SER A 151 -23.12 -14.26 -0.51
C SER A 151 -21.95 -13.36 -0.92
N PHE A 152 -20.75 -13.93 -1.06
CA PHE A 152 -19.59 -13.26 -1.61
C PHE A 152 -19.83 -12.78 -3.05
N GLU A 153 -20.28 -13.66 -3.95
CA GLU A 153 -20.56 -13.29 -5.34
C GLU A 153 -21.61 -12.18 -5.45
N LYS A 154 -22.67 -12.24 -4.64
CA LYS A 154 -23.70 -11.18 -4.60
C LYS A 154 -23.13 -9.85 -4.12
N ARG A 155 -22.31 -9.86 -3.05
CA ARG A 155 -21.72 -8.65 -2.47
C ARG A 155 -20.73 -7.99 -3.42
N GLU A 156 -19.94 -8.79 -4.13
CA GLU A 156 -18.85 -8.32 -4.99
C GLU A 156 -19.22 -8.26 -6.48
N ALA A 157 -20.50 -8.43 -6.81
CA ALA A 157 -21.02 -8.53 -8.17
C ALA A 157 -20.63 -7.35 -9.09
N SER A 158 -20.44 -6.15 -8.53
CA SER A 158 -20.14 -4.94 -9.30
C SER A 158 -18.79 -4.98 -10.02
N TRP A 159 -17.84 -5.79 -9.53
CA TRP A 159 -16.49 -5.89 -10.12
C TRP A 159 -16.10 -7.33 -10.43
N LEU A 160 -16.64 -8.33 -9.70
CA LEU A 160 -16.23 -9.73 -9.85
C LEU A 160 -16.49 -10.26 -11.27
N LYS A 161 -17.60 -9.85 -11.90
CA LYS A 161 -17.89 -10.23 -13.29
C LYS A 161 -16.84 -9.68 -14.27
N GLY A 162 -16.45 -8.41 -14.10
CA GLY A 162 -15.41 -7.79 -14.92
C GLY A 162 -14.04 -8.44 -14.71
N TRP A 163 -13.71 -8.77 -13.46
CA TRP A 163 -12.50 -9.53 -13.14
C TRP A 163 -12.47 -10.90 -13.80
N ARG A 164 -13.54 -11.69 -13.69
CA ARG A 164 -13.64 -13.02 -14.30
C ARG A 164 -13.55 -12.95 -15.83
N ALA A 165 -14.15 -11.94 -16.46
CA ALA A 165 -14.00 -11.71 -17.89
C ALA A 165 -12.55 -11.37 -18.27
N PHE A 166 -11.91 -10.47 -17.52
CA PHE A 166 -10.50 -10.07 -17.74
C PHE A 166 -9.52 -11.24 -17.62
N THR A 167 -9.74 -12.14 -16.66
CA THR A 167 -8.90 -13.33 -16.46
C THR A 167 -9.33 -14.53 -17.30
N ASN A 168 -10.32 -14.41 -18.19
CA ASN A 168 -10.90 -15.52 -18.96
C ASN A 168 -11.37 -16.69 -18.07
N ASP A 169 -11.94 -16.40 -16.91
CA ASP A 169 -12.35 -17.37 -15.90
C ASP A 169 -13.70 -18.04 -16.21
N THR A 170 -13.67 -19.02 -17.10
CA THR A 170 -14.84 -19.82 -17.48
C THR A 170 -15.20 -20.89 -16.44
N SER A 171 -14.21 -21.41 -15.69
CA SER A 171 -14.41 -22.47 -14.69
C SER A 171 -14.86 -21.95 -13.33
N GLY A 172 -14.66 -20.66 -13.03
CA GLY A 172 -14.89 -20.08 -11.71
C GLY A 172 -13.66 -20.16 -10.79
N TYR A 173 -12.49 -20.51 -11.32
CA TYR A 173 -11.22 -20.59 -10.58
C TYR A 173 -10.80 -19.23 -10.01
N HIS A 174 -10.83 -18.17 -10.81
CA HIS A 174 -10.50 -16.84 -10.31
C HIS A 174 -11.56 -16.30 -9.36
N GLY A 175 -12.84 -16.67 -9.55
CA GLY A 175 -13.89 -16.43 -8.56
C GLY A 175 -13.59 -17.09 -7.20
N PHE A 176 -13.16 -18.35 -7.21
CA PHE A 176 -12.72 -19.09 -6.02
C PHE A 176 -11.51 -18.42 -5.34
N LEU A 177 -10.48 -18.02 -6.07
CA LEU A 177 -9.31 -17.34 -5.50
C LEU A 177 -9.70 -16.05 -4.76
N GLN A 178 -10.61 -15.26 -5.34
CA GLN A 178 -11.10 -14.04 -4.71
C GLN A 178 -11.97 -14.31 -3.48
N PHE A 179 -12.75 -15.39 -3.50
CA PHE A 179 -13.52 -15.85 -2.34
C PHE A 179 -12.59 -16.26 -1.18
N GLU A 180 -11.55 -17.05 -1.46
CA GLU A 180 -10.58 -17.46 -0.45
C GLU A 180 -9.77 -16.29 0.09
N PHE A 181 -9.38 -15.34 -0.77
CA PHE A 181 -8.76 -14.09 -0.33
C PHE A 181 -9.67 -13.30 0.61
N ASP A 182 -10.93 -13.09 0.25
CA ASP A 182 -11.91 -12.36 1.06
C ASP A 182 -12.14 -13.03 2.42
N LYS A 183 -12.28 -14.35 2.43
CA LYS A 183 -12.48 -15.16 3.64
C LYS A 183 -11.28 -15.06 4.58
N GLN A 184 -10.07 -15.27 4.07
CA GLN A 184 -8.85 -15.18 4.88
C GLN A 184 -8.58 -13.75 5.35
N TRP A 185 -8.86 -12.74 4.50
CA TRP A 185 -8.72 -11.35 4.89
C TRP A 185 -9.69 -10.99 6.02
N ALA A 186 -10.95 -11.44 5.96
CA ALA A 186 -11.94 -11.23 7.02
C ALA A 186 -11.50 -11.88 8.34
N ALA A 187 -10.96 -13.10 8.30
CA ALA A 187 -10.40 -13.77 9.47
C ALA A 187 -9.21 -12.99 10.06
N PHE A 188 -8.29 -12.54 9.20
CA PHE A 188 -7.14 -11.72 9.59
C PHE A 188 -7.55 -10.38 10.20
N ARG A 189 -8.56 -9.69 9.64
CA ARG A 189 -9.14 -8.47 10.24
C ARG A 189 -9.71 -8.71 11.64
N LYS A 190 -10.38 -9.85 11.84
CA LYS A 190 -10.90 -10.23 13.17
C LYS A 190 -9.76 -10.39 14.17
N THR A 191 -8.64 -11.00 13.79
CA THR A 191 -7.46 -11.08 14.66
C THR A 191 -6.87 -9.71 14.95
N CYS A 192 -6.72 -8.83 13.95
CA CYS A 192 -6.23 -7.46 14.17
C CYS A 192 -7.12 -6.71 15.18
N THR A 193 -8.43 -6.79 14.98
CA THR A 193 -9.41 -6.16 15.88
C THR A 193 -9.30 -6.71 17.31
N ALA A 194 -9.12 -8.03 17.47
CA ALA A 194 -9.00 -8.67 18.78
C ALA A 194 -7.77 -8.21 19.57
N VAL A 195 -6.71 -7.78 18.89
CA VAL A 195 -5.50 -7.21 19.53
C VAL A 195 -5.46 -5.68 19.50
N GLY A 196 -6.57 -5.03 19.13
CA GLY A 196 -6.68 -3.56 19.06
C GLY A 196 -5.95 -2.92 17.89
N LEU A 197 -5.49 -3.69 16.90
CA LEU A 197 -4.77 -3.20 15.73
C LEU A 197 -5.75 -2.82 14.60
N LYS A 198 -5.55 -1.65 14.01
CA LYS A 198 -6.25 -1.16 12.82
C LYS A 198 -5.37 -1.27 11.58
N LEU A 199 -5.99 -1.54 10.43
CA LEU A 199 -5.31 -1.65 9.15
C LEU A 199 -5.44 -0.37 8.33
N LEU A 200 -4.33 0.09 7.77
CA LEU A 200 -4.28 1.24 6.87
C LEU A 200 -3.88 0.78 5.47
N GLY A 201 -4.80 0.90 4.52
CA GLY A 201 -4.59 0.50 3.13
C GLY A 201 -4.10 1.64 2.24
N ASP A 202 -4.07 1.36 0.94
CA ASP A 202 -3.58 2.29 -0.07
C ASP A 202 -4.35 2.13 -1.39
N ILE A 203 -4.74 3.27 -2.00
CA ILE A 203 -5.40 3.32 -3.30
C ILE A 203 -4.51 4.14 -4.25
N PRO A 204 -3.94 3.51 -5.30
CA PRO A 204 -3.30 4.22 -6.40
C PRO A 204 -4.31 5.15 -7.08
N MET A 205 -3.96 6.42 -7.36
CA MET A 205 -4.90 7.31 -8.04
C MET A 205 -5.30 6.76 -9.40
N PHE A 206 -4.32 6.40 -10.22
CA PHE A 206 -4.53 5.91 -11.59
C PHE A 206 -4.62 4.38 -11.63
N VAL A 207 -5.15 3.85 -12.73
CA VAL A 207 -5.31 2.42 -12.97
C VAL A 207 -4.56 2.01 -14.23
N THR A 208 -4.00 0.81 -14.25
CA THR A 208 -3.30 0.27 -15.43
C THR A 208 -4.26 0.13 -16.61
N LEU A 209 -3.78 0.40 -17.84
CA LEU A 209 -4.57 0.23 -19.07
C LEU A 209 -5.05 -1.21 -19.24
N GLU A 210 -4.14 -2.17 -19.10
CA GLU A 210 -4.40 -3.61 -19.13
C GLU A 210 -4.95 -4.07 -17.77
N SER A 211 -6.17 -3.66 -17.45
CA SER A 211 -6.85 -4.00 -16.20
C SER A 211 -8.32 -4.37 -16.41
N ALA A 212 -8.86 -5.13 -15.45
CA ALA A 212 -10.29 -5.41 -15.37
C ALA A 212 -11.11 -4.12 -15.21
N ASP A 213 -10.54 -3.07 -14.59
CA ASP A 213 -11.21 -1.79 -14.41
C ASP A 213 -11.50 -1.12 -15.76
N VAL A 214 -10.48 -1.01 -16.61
CA VAL A 214 -10.58 -0.38 -17.93
C VAL A 214 -11.34 -1.26 -18.91
N MET A 215 -11.13 -2.58 -18.89
CA MET A 215 -11.85 -3.51 -19.75
C MET A 215 -13.36 -3.48 -19.48
N ALA A 216 -13.77 -3.44 -18.21
CA ALA A 216 -15.19 -3.47 -17.84
C ALA A 216 -15.87 -2.09 -17.93
N ASN A 217 -15.11 -0.98 -17.89
CA ASN A 217 -15.65 0.38 -17.87
C ASN A 217 -14.86 1.33 -18.79
N PRO A 218 -14.67 1.03 -20.08
CA PRO A 218 -13.81 1.82 -20.97
C PRO A 218 -14.29 3.27 -21.12
N GLU A 219 -15.59 3.53 -20.95
CA GLU A 219 -16.20 4.86 -21.01
C GLU A 219 -15.77 5.80 -19.88
N LEU A 220 -15.29 5.25 -18.77
CA LEU A 220 -14.77 6.03 -17.63
C LEU A 220 -13.36 6.56 -17.88
N PHE A 221 -12.72 6.17 -18.98
CA PHE A 221 -11.35 6.53 -19.31
C PHE A 221 -11.26 7.32 -20.63
N ARG A 222 -10.20 8.11 -20.77
CA ARG A 222 -9.90 8.87 -21.98
C ARG A 222 -9.19 7.99 -23.00
N LEU A 223 -9.97 7.16 -23.68
CA LEU A 223 -9.52 6.24 -24.72
C LEU A 223 -10.01 6.65 -26.12
N ASP A 224 -9.19 6.39 -27.14
CA ASP A 224 -9.56 6.51 -28.55
C ASP A 224 -10.46 5.34 -29.01
N ARG A 225 -10.93 5.39 -30.26
CA ARG A 225 -11.81 4.33 -30.84
C ARG A 225 -11.16 2.94 -30.89
N ARG A 226 -9.84 2.84 -30.73
CA ARG A 226 -9.08 1.59 -30.70
C ARG A 226 -8.73 1.16 -29.26
N GLY A 227 -9.27 1.84 -28.25
CA GLY A 227 -8.99 1.56 -26.83
C GLY A 227 -7.63 2.06 -26.34
N ARG A 228 -6.93 2.91 -27.09
CA ARG A 228 -5.63 3.45 -26.68
C ARG A 228 -5.81 4.76 -25.92
N PRO A 229 -4.98 5.07 -24.90
CA PRO A 229 -5.09 6.34 -24.19
C PRO A 229 -4.93 7.56 -25.12
N GLU A 230 -5.83 8.53 -25.00
CA GLU A 230 -5.72 9.84 -25.67
C GLU A 230 -4.59 10.68 -25.06
N VAL A 231 -4.42 10.52 -23.74
CA VAL A 231 -3.40 11.17 -22.90
C VAL A 231 -2.95 10.18 -21.82
N LEU A 232 -1.71 10.34 -21.37
CA LEU A 232 -1.03 9.50 -20.41
C LEU A 232 -0.76 10.26 -19.11
N THR A 233 -0.71 9.51 -18.02
CA THR A 233 -0.39 10.03 -16.69
C THR A 233 1.11 10.14 -16.46
N GLY A 234 1.47 11.08 -15.60
CA GLY A 234 2.86 11.31 -15.19
C GLY A 234 3.00 12.57 -14.38
N VAL A 235 4.24 13.00 -14.19
CA VAL A 235 4.60 14.27 -13.55
C VAL A 235 5.66 14.99 -14.38
N PRO A 236 5.68 16.34 -14.35
CA PRO A 236 6.67 17.12 -15.10
C PRO A 236 8.10 16.86 -14.60
N PRO A 237 9.12 17.31 -15.35
CA PRO A 237 10.49 17.39 -14.85
C PRO A 237 10.58 18.13 -13.51
N ASP A 238 11.42 17.63 -12.61
CA ASP A 238 11.71 18.23 -11.32
C ASP A 238 13.21 18.05 -10.97
N CYS A 239 13.59 18.42 -9.75
CA CYS A 239 14.98 18.27 -9.29
C CYS A 239 15.43 16.81 -9.10
N PHE A 240 14.52 15.84 -9.15
CA PHE A 240 14.78 14.41 -9.04
C PHE A 240 14.78 13.70 -10.40
N SER A 241 14.00 14.18 -11.37
CA SER A 241 13.94 13.65 -12.73
C SER A 241 14.00 14.77 -13.79
N LYS A 242 15.09 14.78 -14.57
CA LYS A 242 15.29 15.74 -15.68
C LYS A 242 14.21 15.64 -16.75
N ASP A 243 13.62 14.47 -16.97
CA ASP A 243 12.63 14.20 -18.01
C ASP A 243 11.20 14.13 -17.48
N GLY A 244 11.01 14.31 -16.17
CA GLY A 244 9.79 13.98 -15.45
C GLY A 244 9.58 12.47 -15.37
N GLN A 245 8.38 12.04 -15.03
CA GLN A 245 8.05 10.61 -14.98
C GLN A 245 6.82 10.36 -15.85
N LEU A 246 6.94 9.43 -16.79
CA LEU A 246 5.83 8.94 -17.59
C LEU A 246 5.36 7.61 -16.98
N TRP A 247 4.22 7.62 -16.31
CA TRP A 247 3.65 6.42 -15.71
C TRP A 247 2.85 5.60 -16.72
N GLY A 248 2.25 6.27 -17.71
CA GLY A 248 1.66 5.60 -18.87
C GLY A 248 0.26 5.03 -18.65
N HIS A 249 -0.41 5.38 -17.53
CA HIS A 249 -1.80 5.01 -17.30
C HIS A 249 -2.75 5.94 -18.09
N PRO A 250 -3.98 5.49 -18.42
CA PRO A 250 -5.01 6.37 -18.95
C PRO A 250 -5.49 7.38 -17.89
N HIS A 251 -5.88 8.58 -18.35
CA HIS A 251 -6.61 9.53 -17.52
C HIS A 251 -8.12 9.22 -17.46
N TYR A 252 -8.77 9.69 -16.41
CA TYR A 252 -10.21 9.58 -16.23
C TYR A 252 -10.99 10.49 -17.17
N ARG A 253 -12.11 9.99 -17.71
CA ARG A 253 -13.12 10.79 -18.41
C ARG A 253 -14.12 11.32 -17.39
N TRP A 254 -13.76 12.41 -16.70
CA TRP A 254 -14.57 12.95 -15.60
C TRP A 254 -16.01 13.30 -15.97
N SER A 255 -16.31 13.63 -17.24
CA SER A 255 -17.70 13.81 -17.68
C SER A 255 -18.54 12.54 -17.54
N ALA A 256 -17.97 11.37 -17.86
CA ALA A 256 -18.63 10.07 -17.67
C ALA A 256 -18.76 9.71 -16.18
N HIS A 257 -17.75 10.01 -15.37
CA HIS A 257 -17.89 9.87 -13.92
C HIS A 257 -18.99 10.76 -13.34
N ARG A 258 -19.11 12.02 -13.80
CA ARG A 258 -20.19 12.93 -13.39
C ARG A 258 -21.57 12.39 -13.77
N SER A 259 -21.75 11.88 -14.99
CA SER A 259 -23.04 11.31 -15.42
C SER A 259 -23.45 10.07 -14.63
N GLN A 260 -22.48 9.33 -14.09
CA GLN A 260 -22.70 8.19 -13.20
C GLN A 260 -22.64 8.55 -11.70
N ASN A 261 -22.69 9.84 -11.35
CA ASN A 261 -22.57 10.34 -9.98
C ASN A 261 -21.39 9.74 -9.20
N PHE A 262 -20.23 9.62 -9.86
CA PHE A 262 -18.99 9.08 -9.31
C PHE A 262 -19.12 7.67 -8.70
N ARG A 263 -20.08 6.86 -9.16
CA ARG A 263 -20.38 5.52 -8.62
C ARG A 263 -19.15 4.61 -8.56
N TRP A 264 -18.37 4.54 -9.64
CA TRP A 264 -17.19 3.67 -9.71
C TRP A 264 -16.13 4.01 -8.65
N TRP A 265 -15.81 5.31 -8.50
CA TRP A 265 -14.87 5.77 -7.47
C TRP A 265 -15.40 5.56 -6.05
N THR A 266 -16.70 5.78 -5.83
CA THR A 266 -17.35 5.51 -4.55
C THR A 266 -17.29 4.01 -4.20
N GLN A 267 -17.54 3.14 -5.18
CA GLN A 267 -17.42 1.69 -5.00
C GLN A 267 -15.97 1.25 -4.73
N ARG A 268 -15.00 1.87 -5.41
CA ARG A 268 -13.57 1.62 -5.19
C ARG A 268 -13.15 1.93 -3.76
N ILE A 269 -13.53 3.13 -3.26
CA ILE A 269 -13.28 3.52 -1.86
C ILE A 269 -13.99 2.55 -0.90
N ALA A 270 -15.26 2.24 -1.14
CA ALA A 270 -16.02 1.33 -0.28
C ALA A 270 -15.42 -0.08 -0.23
N ALA A 271 -14.89 -0.59 -1.35
CA ALA A 271 -14.21 -1.89 -1.42
C ALA A 271 -12.94 -1.90 -0.57
N SER A 272 -12.13 -0.85 -0.64
CA SER A 272 -10.96 -0.71 0.23
C SER A 272 -11.35 -0.60 1.71
N LEU A 273 -12.41 0.14 2.05
CA LEU A 273 -12.87 0.27 3.45
C LEU A 273 -13.51 -1.00 4.01
N ARG A 274 -13.93 -1.96 3.18
CA ARG A 274 -14.25 -3.31 3.67
C ARG A 274 -13.01 -4.05 4.19
N ARG A 275 -11.84 -3.76 3.63
CA ARG A 275 -10.57 -4.43 3.95
C ARG A 275 -9.71 -3.68 4.97
N PHE A 276 -9.84 -2.36 5.04
CA PHE A 276 -9.02 -1.50 5.89
C PHE A 276 -9.88 -0.58 6.76
N ASP A 277 -9.32 -0.13 7.89
CA ASP A 277 -9.94 0.84 8.81
C ASP A 277 -9.74 2.28 8.34
N GLY A 278 -8.66 2.52 7.60
CA GLY A 278 -8.39 3.77 6.90
C GLY A 278 -7.62 3.48 5.61
N VAL A 279 -7.56 4.45 4.70
CA VAL A 279 -6.91 4.25 3.40
C VAL A 279 -6.17 5.50 2.96
N ARG A 280 -4.89 5.37 2.60
CA ARG A 280 -4.15 6.42 1.89
C ARG A 280 -4.63 6.47 0.43
N ILE A 281 -4.86 7.66 -0.11
CA ILE A 281 -4.98 7.85 -1.55
C ILE A 281 -3.68 8.43 -2.06
N ASP A 282 -2.99 7.62 -2.87
CA ASP A 282 -1.76 7.98 -3.57
C ASP A 282 -2.02 9.13 -4.54
N HIS A 283 -1.04 10.01 -4.74
CA HIS A 283 -1.08 11.13 -5.67
C HIS A 283 -2.34 12.01 -5.54
N PHE A 284 -2.72 12.36 -4.30
CA PHE A 284 -3.94 13.12 -4.03
C PHE A 284 -3.98 14.48 -4.73
N VAL A 285 -2.80 15.09 -4.97
CA VAL A 285 -2.62 16.30 -5.79
C VAL A 285 -3.38 16.20 -7.13
N GLY A 286 -3.37 15.00 -7.72
CA GLY A 286 -4.04 14.68 -8.97
C GLY A 286 -5.57 14.78 -8.93
N PHE A 287 -6.22 14.85 -7.76
CA PHE A 287 -7.66 15.14 -7.69
C PHE A 287 -8.00 16.60 -7.93
N HIS A 288 -7.06 17.52 -7.69
CA HIS A 288 -7.23 18.93 -8.05
C HIS A 288 -6.77 19.18 -9.48
N HIS A 289 -5.54 18.73 -9.79
CA HIS A 289 -4.92 18.92 -11.10
C HIS A 289 -3.98 17.77 -11.40
N ALA A 290 -4.09 17.20 -12.59
CA ALA A 290 -3.21 16.12 -13.03
C ALA A 290 -2.48 16.52 -14.31
N TYR A 291 -1.27 16.01 -14.46
CA TYR A 291 -0.42 16.31 -15.61
C TYR A 291 -0.73 15.34 -16.76
N GLU A 292 -1.30 15.87 -17.83
CA GLU A 292 -1.67 15.12 -19.03
C GLU A 292 -0.55 15.17 -20.05
N ILE A 293 0.04 14.01 -20.35
CA ILE A 293 1.09 13.85 -21.36
C ILE A 293 0.44 13.35 -22.66
N PRO A 294 0.73 13.93 -23.84
CA PRO A 294 0.15 13.44 -25.10
C PRO A 294 0.46 11.96 -25.35
N ALA A 295 -0.49 11.23 -25.94
CA ALA A 295 -0.28 9.85 -26.36
C ALA A 295 0.94 9.71 -27.28
N GLY A 296 1.70 8.62 -27.12
CA GLY A 296 2.90 8.34 -27.91
C GLY A 296 4.15 9.15 -27.52
N ALA A 297 4.07 9.99 -26.48
CA ALA A 297 5.24 10.68 -25.96
C ALA A 297 6.29 9.70 -25.40
N ARG A 298 7.57 9.99 -25.61
CA ARG A 298 8.70 9.20 -25.07
C ARG A 298 9.05 9.56 -23.61
N ASN A 299 8.63 10.75 -23.17
CA ASN A 299 8.87 11.26 -21.82
C ASN A 299 7.78 12.27 -21.42
N ALA A 300 7.85 12.78 -20.18
CA ALA A 300 6.82 13.65 -19.63
C ALA A 300 6.97 15.13 -20.00
N ARG A 301 8.08 15.57 -20.58
CA ARG A 301 8.41 17.01 -20.74
C ARG A 301 7.33 17.88 -21.39
N ARG A 302 6.49 17.32 -22.26
CA ARG A 302 5.50 18.05 -23.06
C ARG A 302 4.07 17.94 -22.53
N GLY A 303 3.88 17.45 -21.32
CA GLY A 303 2.56 17.40 -20.69
C GLY A 303 2.05 18.77 -20.25
N LYS A 304 0.78 18.81 -19.83
CA LYS A 304 0.11 20.02 -19.32
C LYS A 304 -0.73 19.69 -18.10
N TRP A 305 -0.72 20.58 -17.11
CA TRP A 305 -1.63 20.48 -15.97
C TRP A 305 -3.07 20.73 -16.43
N ARG A 306 -3.99 19.84 -16.03
CA ARG A 306 -5.43 19.96 -16.28
C ARG A 306 -6.22 19.84 -15.00
N PRO A 307 -7.28 20.65 -14.81
CA PRO A 307 -8.16 20.53 -13.66
C PRO A 307 -8.87 19.17 -13.66
N GLN A 308 -9.15 18.67 -12.46
CA GLN A 308 -9.72 17.34 -12.24
C GLN A 308 -10.96 17.46 -11.34
N ALA A 309 -11.76 16.40 -11.22
CA ALA A 309 -13.07 16.44 -10.57
C ALA A 309 -13.05 16.02 -9.09
N GLY A 310 -11.94 16.30 -8.38
CA GLY A 310 -11.70 15.84 -7.01
C GLY A 310 -12.75 16.28 -6.01
N LYS A 311 -13.18 17.55 -6.07
CA LYS A 311 -14.18 18.10 -5.15
C LYS A 311 -15.53 17.42 -5.34
N GLU A 312 -15.97 17.26 -6.58
CA GLU A 312 -17.24 16.59 -6.88
C GLU A 312 -17.20 15.11 -6.49
N LEU A 313 -16.08 14.43 -6.77
CA LEU A 313 -15.86 13.04 -6.38
C LEU A 313 -15.93 12.87 -4.85
N LEU A 314 -15.18 13.66 -4.10
CA LEU A 314 -15.15 13.57 -2.64
C LEU A 314 -16.51 13.95 -2.02
N THR A 315 -17.24 14.88 -2.63
CA THR A 315 -18.62 15.20 -2.24
C THR A 315 -19.54 14.01 -2.44
N ALA A 316 -19.48 13.35 -3.60
CA ALA A 316 -20.30 12.17 -3.90
C ALA A 316 -19.95 11.00 -2.97
N ALA A 317 -18.65 10.75 -2.76
CA ALA A 317 -18.17 9.70 -1.86
C ALA A 317 -18.59 9.97 -0.41
N SER A 318 -18.44 11.20 0.09
CA SER A 318 -18.86 11.55 1.45
C SER A 318 -20.38 11.46 1.63
N ARG A 319 -21.17 11.83 0.62
CA ARG A 319 -22.62 11.63 0.65
C ARG A 319 -23.02 10.15 0.74
N ALA A 320 -22.30 9.29 0.02
CA ALA A 320 -22.61 7.87 -0.04
C ALA A 320 -22.07 7.04 1.13
N LEU A 321 -20.90 7.41 1.67
CA LEU A 321 -20.16 6.63 2.66
C LEU A 321 -20.07 7.30 4.04
N GLY A 322 -20.46 8.57 4.15
CA GLY A 322 -20.34 9.36 5.37
C GLY A 322 -18.93 9.91 5.58
N ALA A 323 -18.38 9.67 6.77
CA ALA A 323 -17.01 10.05 7.09
C ALA A 323 -16.02 9.23 6.24
N LEU A 324 -15.04 9.92 5.66
CA LEU A 324 -14.04 9.31 4.80
C LEU A 324 -12.74 9.14 5.61
N PRO A 325 -12.39 7.93 6.11
CA PRO A 325 -11.13 7.68 6.81
C PRO A 325 -9.96 7.59 5.81
N LEU A 326 -9.80 8.65 5.02
CA LEU A 326 -8.83 8.75 3.94
C LEU A 326 -7.66 9.63 4.38
N ILE A 327 -6.45 9.26 4.00
CA ILE A 327 -5.24 10.08 4.12
C ILE A 327 -4.88 10.56 2.71
N ALA A 328 -4.66 11.87 2.55
CA ALA A 328 -4.19 12.43 1.29
C ALA A 328 -2.66 12.32 1.22
N GLU A 329 -2.15 11.59 0.24
CA GLU A 329 -0.75 11.71 -0.17
C GLU A 329 -0.60 13.03 -0.96
N ASP A 330 -0.22 14.10 -0.26
CA ASP A 330 -0.10 15.46 -0.76
C ASP A 330 1.36 15.93 -0.87
N LEU A 331 2.29 15.01 -1.14
CA LEU A 331 3.71 15.36 -1.32
C LEU A 331 3.97 15.95 -2.72
N GLY A 332 5.11 16.63 -2.86
CA GLY A 332 5.53 17.24 -4.12
C GLY A 332 4.87 18.60 -4.37
N ALA A 333 4.26 18.78 -5.53
CA ALA A 333 3.73 20.07 -6.01
C ALA A 333 2.34 20.42 -5.42
N ALA A 334 2.17 20.30 -4.10
CA ALA A 334 0.93 20.67 -3.44
C ALA A 334 0.73 22.20 -3.45
N THR A 335 -0.27 22.66 -4.21
CA THR A 335 -0.67 24.06 -4.25
C THR A 335 -1.62 24.39 -3.10
N SER A 336 -1.88 25.69 -2.84
CA SER A 336 -2.85 26.12 -1.83
C SER A 336 -4.25 25.52 -2.06
N GLU A 337 -4.63 25.31 -3.32
CA GLU A 337 -5.91 24.71 -3.70
C GLU A 337 -5.98 23.23 -3.34
N VAL A 338 -4.87 22.48 -3.42
CA VAL A 338 -4.81 21.09 -2.95
C VAL A 338 -5.00 21.05 -1.44
N VAL A 339 -4.35 21.96 -0.71
CA VAL A 339 -4.52 22.08 0.75
C VAL A 339 -5.96 22.40 1.11
N VAL A 340 -6.59 23.36 0.41
CA VAL A 340 -8.01 23.71 0.61
C VAL A 340 -8.92 22.53 0.30
N LEU A 341 -8.69 21.81 -0.81
CA LEU A 341 -9.45 20.62 -1.16
C LEU A 341 -9.38 19.58 -0.04
N ARG A 342 -8.17 19.23 0.39
CA ARG A 342 -7.92 18.29 1.48
C ARG A 342 -8.64 18.68 2.77
N GLN A 343 -8.47 19.93 3.21
CA GLN A 343 -9.05 20.45 4.44
C GLN A 343 -10.59 20.53 4.39
N SER A 344 -11.17 20.83 3.23
CA SER A 344 -12.63 20.88 3.06
C SER A 344 -13.33 19.54 3.29
N PHE A 345 -12.58 18.44 3.24
CA PHE A 345 -13.04 17.07 3.53
C PHE A 345 -12.38 16.47 4.79
N ASN A 346 -11.70 17.28 5.60
CA ASN A 346 -10.99 16.84 6.81
C ASN A 346 -10.00 15.69 6.57
N LEU A 347 -9.33 15.63 5.43
CA LEU A 347 -8.38 14.56 5.13
C LEU A 347 -7.00 14.92 5.71
N PRO A 348 -6.31 14.10 6.51
CA PRO A 348 -4.93 14.38 6.89
C PRO A 348 -4.00 14.39 5.68
N GLY A 349 -3.04 15.32 5.67
CA GLY A 349 -1.91 15.32 4.74
C GLY A 349 -0.76 14.46 5.26
N MET A 350 0.31 14.37 4.49
CA MET A 350 1.52 13.62 4.83
C MET A 350 2.70 14.56 5.10
N LYS A 351 3.57 14.13 6.01
CA LYS A 351 4.88 14.75 6.28
C LYS A 351 5.97 13.70 6.24
N VAL A 352 7.04 13.94 5.50
CA VAL A 352 8.14 12.98 5.30
C VAL A 352 9.45 13.62 5.75
N LEU A 353 9.94 13.18 6.91
CA LEU A 353 11.10 13.76 7.59
C LEU A 353 12.41 13.64 6.80
N HIS A 354 12.52 12.66 5.88
CA HIS A 354 13.66 12.60 4.94
C HIS A 354 13.83 13.87 4.11
N HIS A 355 12.77 14.67 3.93
CA HIS A 355 12.78 15.93 3.20
C HIS A 355 13.00 17.16 4.10
N ALA A 356 13.10 16.98 5.42
CA ALA A 356 13.15 18.08 6.39
C ALA A 356 14.52 18.78 6.50
N PHE A 357 15.60 18.12 6.09
CA PHE A 357 16.97 18.58 6.38
C PHE A 357 17.75 19.05 5.14
N GLY A 358 17.06 19.26 4.00
CA GLY A 358 17.66 19.74 2.76
C GLY A 358 18.09 21.22 2.83
N HIS A 359 17.30 22.06 3.49
CA HIS A 359 17.53 23.49 3.66
C HIS A 359 17.04 23.95 5.04
N ASP A 360 17.36 25.19 5.41
CA ASP A 360 16.90 25.77 6.67
C ASP A 360 15.38 26.04 6.62
N ASN A 361 14.72 25.93 7.78
CA ASN A 361 13.28 26.18 7.96
C ASN A 361 12.36 25.38 7.01
N SER A 362 12.70 24.13 6.69
CA SER A 362 11.84 23.26 5.86
C SER A 362 10.45 23.06 6.48
N GLY A 363 9.40 23.10 5.65
CA GLY A 363 8.02 22.81 6.05
C GLY A 363 7.77 21.34 6.46
N GLU A 364 8.78 20.49 6.32
CA GLU A 364 8.79 19.09 6.75
C GLU A 364 9.42 18.91 8.15
N LEU A 365 9.83 20.00 8.81
CA LEU A 365 10.32 19.95 10.19
C LEU A 365 9.17 19.85 11.20
N PRO A 366 9.34 19.12 12.32
CA PRO A 366 8.29 18.87 13.30
C PRO A 366 7.57 20.10 13.85
N HIS A 367 8.27 21.23 14.04
CA HIS A 367 7.66 22.46 14.56
C HIS A 367 6.70 23.14 13.56
N HIS A 368 6.69 22.70 12.29
CA HIS A 368 5.70 23.11 11.29
C HIS A 368 4.55 22.11 11.14
N HIS A 369 4.63 20.94 11.78
CA HIS A 369 3.59 19.93 11.66
C HIS A 369 2.34 20.38 12.42
N ARG A 370 1.19 20.05 11.85
CA ARG A 370 -0.13 20.27 12.45
C ARG A 370 -0.67 18.95 12.98
N HIS A 371 -1.69 19.00 13.82
CA HIS A 371 -2.39 17.79 14.26
C HIS A 371 -3.06 17.05 13.08
N ASP A 372 -3.53 17.77 12.04
CA ASP A 372 -4.20 17.20 10.87
C ASP A 372 -3.25 16.57 9.83
N CYS A 373 -2.20 15.88 10.27
CA CYS A 373 -1.31 15.16 9.37
C CYS A 373 -0.80 13.83 9.94
N VAL A 374 -0.22 13.05 9.03
CA VAL A 374 0.50 11.81 9.32
C VAL A 374 1.97 12.02 9.02
N VAL A 375 2.82 11.80 10.02
CA VAL A 375 4.28 11.93 9.87
C VAL A 375 4.92 10.58 9.62
N TYR A 376 5.90 10.57 8.72
CA TYR A 376 6.73 9.43 8.37
C TYR A 376 8.20 9.84 8.46
N PRO A 377 9.08 8.99 9.01
CA PRO A 377 10.51 9.07 8.69
C PRO A 377 10.72 9.04 7.17
N ALA A 378 10.18 7.99 6.55
CA ALA A 378 10.27 7.68 5.13
C ALA A 378 9.02 6.89 4.72
N THR A 379 8.71 6.88 3.43
CA THR A 379 7.71 5.99 2.81
C THR A 379 8.40 4.78 2.16
N HIS A 380 7.65 3.94 1.45
CA HIS A 380 8.20 2.83 0.66
C HIS A 380 9.03 3.28 -0.56
N ASP A 381 8.83 4.52 -1.03
CA ASP A 381 9.58 5.12 -2.14
C ASP A 381 10.89 5.77 -1.71
N ASN A 382 11.05 6.02 -0.41
CA ASN A 382 12.28 6.56 0.14
C ASN A 382 13.30 5.43 0.40
N ASP A 383 14.56 5.84 0.61
CA ASP A 383 15.55 4.90 1.16
C ASP A 383 15.23 4.59 2.63
N THR A 384 15.88 3.58 3.21
CA THR A 384 15.97 3.45 4.67
C THR A 384 16.63 4.69 5.27
N THR A 385 16.34 5.02 6.53
CA THR A 385 16.96 6.18 7.18
C THR A 385 18.48 6.06 7.27
N ARG A 386 19.05 4.85 7.44
CA ARG A 386 20.51 4.66 7.39
C ARG A 386 21.08 4.88 5.99
N GLY A 387 20.38 4.43 4.95
CA GLY A 387 20.77 4.67 3.56
C GLY A 387 20.66 6.15 3.18
N TRP A 388 19.57 6.81 3.58
CA TRP A 388 19.36 8.26 3.45
C TRP A 388 20.51 9.04 4.10
N TRP A 389 20.82 8.74 5.36
CA TRP A 389 21.91 9.39 6.11
C TRP A 389 23.26 9.29 5.39
N LYS A 390 23.58 8.11 4.83
CA LYS A 390 24.81 7.91 4.05
C LYS A 390 24.82 8.74 2.76
N SER A 391 23.66 8.99 2.16
CA SER A 391 23.52 9.75 0.91
C SER A 391 23.45 11.27 1.08
N LEU A 392 23.22 11.78 2.30
CA LEU A 392 23.05 13.21 2.54
C LEU A 392 24.34 14.02 2.31
N PRO A 393 24.22 15.22 1.70
CA PRO A 393 25.29 16.21 1.70
C PRO A 393 25.76 16.57 3.12
N ALA A 394 27.02 16.97 3.26
CA ALA A 394 27.60 17.33 4.57
C ALA A 394 26.82 18.45 5.28
N THR A 395 26.28 19.42 4.54
CA THR A 395 25.44 20.50 5.07
C THR A 395 24.15 19.98 5.68
N SER A 396 23.41 19.12 4.97
CA SER A 396 22.20 18.46 5.48
C SER A 396 22.47 17.57 6.68
N ARG A 397 23.60 16.84 6.70
CA ARG A 397 24.00 16.04 7.86
C ARG A 397 24.24 16.89 9.11
N LYS A 398 24.92 18.04 8.96
CA LYS A 398 25.13 18.99 10.06
C LYS A 398 23.81 19.55 10.58
N ARG A 399 22.85 19.87 9.70
CA ARG A 399 21.50 20.31 10.09
C ARG A 399 20.76 19.23 10.88
N PHE A 400 20.75 17.99 10.37
CA PHE A 400 20.12 16.86 11.05
C PHE A 400 20.71 16.64 12.44
N VAL A 401 22.04 16.60 12.59
CA VAL A 401 22.69 16.39 13.89
C VAL A 401 22.44 17.57 14.84
N ARG A 402 22.42 18.81 14.35
CA ARG A 402 22.08 19.97 15.18
C ARG A 402 20.65 19.89 15.71
N PHE A 403 19.71 19.40 14.90
CA PHE A 403 18.32 19.24 15.29
C PHE A 403 18.09 18.03 16.21
N ALA A 404 18.69 16.89 15.86
CA ALA A 404 18.43 15.58 16.48
C ALA A 404 19.38 15.23 17.64
N GLY A 405 20.40 16.05 17.89
CA GLY A 405 21.44 15.81 18.87
C GLY A 405 22.63 14.98 18.33
N LEU A 406 23.74 15.01 19.08
CA LEU A 406 25.02 14.43 18.64
C LEU A 406 24.98 12.91 18.44
N THR A 407 24.12 12.19 19.16
CA THR A 407 23.98 10.72 19.03
C THR A 407 23.34 10.31 17.71
N ALA A 408 22.62 11.22 17.04
CA ALA A 408 21.96 10.95 15.77
C ALA A 408 22.95 10.59 14.64
N ALA A 409 24.20 11.04 14.73
CA ALA A 409 25.24 10.67 13.75
C ALA A 409 25.57 9.16 13.81
N ARG A 410 25.42 8.53 14.98
CA ARG A 410 25.68 7.09 15.19
C ARG A 410 24.42 6.25 14.94
N GLN A 411 23.25 6.78 15.30
CA GLN A 411 21.97 6.06 15.24
C GLN A 411 20.90 6.93 14.55
N PRO A 412 21.02 7.19 13.24
CA PRO A 412 20.14 8.12 12.54
C PRO A 412 18.70 7.61 12.46
N ASN A 413 18.48 6.30 12.33
CA ASN A 413 17.15 5.69 12.31
C ASN A 413 16.42 5.85 13.65
N GLU A 414 17.10 5.62 14.78
CA GLU A 414 16.48 5.81 16.09
C GLU A 414 16.14 7.28 16.36
N ALA A 415 17.04 8.19 15.97
CA ALA A 415 16.79 9.63 16.05
C ALA A 415 15.59 10.05 15.20
N MET A 416 15.46 9.52 13.98
CA MET A 416 14.34 9.80 13.10
C MET A 416 13.01 9.26 13.65
N ILE A 417 13.02 8.06 14.26
CA ILE A 417 11.84 7.50 14.93
C ILE A 417 11.41 8.38 16.10
N ARG A 418 12.35 8.83 16.94
CA ARG A 418 12.05 9.77 18.05
C ARG A 418 11.43 11.06 17.54
N ILE A 419 12.03 11.67 16.51
CA ILE A 419 11.50 12.90 15.89
C ILE A 419 10.06 12.70 15.35
N ALA A 420 9.79 11.57 14.70
CA ALA A 420 8.45 11.24 14.23
C ALA A 420 7.45 11.06 15.40
N PHE A 421 7.87 10.41 16.48
CA PHE A 421 7.02 10.21 17.66
C PHE A 421 6.75 11.53 18.40
N GLU A 422 7.74 12.43 18.50
CA GLU A 422 7.61 13.72 19.18
C GLU A 422 6.79 14.76 18.38
N SER A 423 6.73 14.61 17.04
CA SER A 423 5.93 15.45 16.14
C SER A 423 4.50 15.72 16.65
N PRO A 424 3.95 16.95 16.49
CA PRO A 424 2.54 17.25 16.75
C PRO A 424 1.52 16.44 15.94
N ALA A 425 1.95 15.79 14.84
CA ALA A 425 1.11 14.95 13.99
C ALA A 425 0.32 13.90 14.80
N GLN A 426 -0.99 13.77 14.51
CA GLN A 426 -1.87 12.80 15.20
C GLN A 426 -1.43 11.36 14.97
N LEU A 427 -0.88 11.04 13.79
CA LEU A 427 -0.38 9.70 13.48
C LEU A 427 1.08 9.76 13.07
N ALA A 428 1.91 8.87 13.65
CA ALA A 428 3.27 8.62 13.23
C ALA A 428 3.39 7.19 12.68
N ILE A 429 3.77 7.03 11.42
CA ILE A 429 3.98 5.72 10.80
C ILE A 429 5.46 5.50 10.54
N ILE A 430 6.00 4.38 11.02
CA ILE A 430 7.43 4.04 10.92
C ILE A 430 7.64 2.87 9.95
N PRO A 431 8.49 2.99 8.92
CA PRO A 431 8.94 1.83 8.15
C PRO A 431 9.62 0.78 9.03
N LEU A 432 9.24 -0.49 8.89
CA LEU A 432 9.84 -1.55 9.72
C LEU A 432 11.37 -1.68 9.49
N GLN A 433 11.85 -1.32 8.30
CA GLN A 433 13.29 -1.25 8.00
C GLN A 433 14.04 -0.29 8.95
N ASP A 434 13.41 0.82 9.34
CA ASP A 434 14.01 1.80 10.27
C ASP A 434 14.00 1.30 11.71
N VAL A 435 12.93 0.59 12.11
CA VAL A 435 12.85 -0.10 13.40
C VAL A 435 13.98 -1.12 13.55
N LEU A 436 14.28 -1.85 12.48
CA LEU A 436 15.35 -2.85 12.44
C LEU A 436 16.74 -2.22 12.21
N GLY A 437 16.81 -0.94 11.86
CA GLY A 437 18.05 -0.24 11.57
C GLY A 437 18.78 -0.82 10.36
N LEU A 438 18.04 -1.16 9.30
CA LEU A 438 18.62 -1.71 8.06
C LEU A 438 19.18 -0.60 7.16
N ASP A 439 20.06 -0.98 6.25
CA ASP A 439 20.63 -0.08 5.25
C ASP A 439 19.86 -0.12 3.92
N ARG A 440 20.38 0.58 2.91
CA ARG A 440 19.77 0.72 1.58
C ARG A 440 19.40 -0.60 0.90
N SER A 441 20.08 -1.70 1.22
CA SER A 441 19.75 -3.01 0.65
C SER A 441 18.35 -3.50 1.05
N ALA A 442 17.74 -2.89 2.08
CA ALA A 442 16.36 -3.14 2.50
C ALA A 442 15.32 -2.16 1.93
N ARG A 443 15.73 -1.25 1.02
CA ARG A 443 14.80 -0.31 0.37
C ARG A 443 13.70 -1.06 -0.38
N MET A 444 12.44 -0.63 -0.20
CA MET A 444 11.29 -1.30 -0.83
C MET A 444 11.17 -0.93 -2.32
N ASN A 445 11.22 0.35 -2.65
CA ASN A 445 11.13 0.82 -4.03
C ASN A 445 12.08 1.99 -4.29
N LEU A 446 12.70 1.99 -5.47
CA LEU A 446 13.37 3.14 -6.05
C LEU A 446 12.54 3.65 -7.24
N PRO A 447 11.82 4.78 -7.08
CA PRO A 447 11.05 5.36 -8.17
C PRO A 447 11.88 5.58 -9.44
N GLY A 448 11.29 5.28 -10.59
CA GLY A 448 11.95 5.37 -11.90
C GLY A 448 12.78 4.15 -12.31
N THR A 449 12.94 3.12 -11.45
CA THR A 449 13.55 1.85 -11.86
C THR A 449 12.50 0.76 -12.10
N PRO A 450 12.58 -0.01 -13.21
CA PRO A 450 11.54 -0.98 -13.57
C PRO A 450 11.73 -2.37 -12.95
N LYS A 451 12.87 -2.66 -12.33
CA LYS A 451 13.24 -4.00 -11.83
C LYS A 451 13.95 -3.91 -10.48
N GLY A 452 13.81 -4.96 -9.67
CA GLY A 452 14.48 -5.09 -8.37
C GLY A 452 13.77 -4.40 -7.21
N ASN A 453 12.56 -3.89 -7.42
CA ASN A 453 11.72 -3.27 -6.41
C ASN A 453 10.70 -4.27 -5.84
N TRP A 454 10.11 -3.93 -4.70
CA TRP A 454 9.04 -4.66 -4.03
C TRP A 454 9.43 -6.04 -3.51
N VAL A 455 10.73 -6.29 -3.36
CA VAL A 455 11.29 -7.59 -3.00
C VAL A 455 11.82 -7.65 -1.57
N TRP A 456 11.87 -6.58 -0.78
CA TRP A 456 12.39 -6.69 0.58
C TRP A 456 11.48 -7.53 1.47
N ARG A 457 12.06 -8.44 2.27
CA ARG A 457 11.34 -9.35 3.18
C ARG A 457 12.04 -9.47 4.54
N LEU A 458 11.25 -9.77 5.57
CA LEU A 458 11.75 -10.11 6.89
C LEU A 458 12.63 -11.37 6.83
N GLY A 459 13.67 -11.35 7.66
CA GLY A 459 14.66 -12.42 7.77
C GLY A 459 15.22 -12.51 9.18
N THR A 460 16.48 -12.95 9.32
CA THR A 460 17.14 -13.18 10.61
C THR A 460 17.18 -11.94 11.51
N ASP A 461 17.38 -10.75 10.95
CA ASP A 461 17.40 -9.49 11.70
C ASP A 461 16.08 -9.23 12.45
N TRP A 462 14.94 -9.57 11.83
CA TRP A 462 13.63 -9.46 12.46
C TRP A 462 13.52 -10.40 13.65
N HIS A 463 13.84 -11.67 13.47
CA HIS A 463 13.75 -12.68 14.53
C HIS A 463 14.66 -12.35 15.72
N ALA A 464 15.85 -11.79 15.46
CA ALA A 464 16.79 -11.37 16.49
C ALA A 464 16.34 -10.13 17.27
N ARG A 465 15.61 -9.20 16.64
CA ARG A 465 15.33 -7.87 17.23
C ARG A 465 13.87 -7.64 17.63
N ARG A 466 12.92 -8.45 17.17
CA ARG A 466 11.47 -8.19 17.35
C ARG A 466 11.05 -7.93 18.81
N VAL A 467 11.62 -8.66 19.77
CA VAL A 467 11.24 -8.50 21.19
C VAL A 467 11.77 -7.17 21.76
N SER A 468 13.05 -6.86 21.54
CA SER A 468 13.66 -5.63 22.05
C SER A 468 13.13 -4.40 21.33
N SER A 469 12.88 -4.48 20.02
CA SER A 469 12.30 -3.38 19.26
C SER A 469 10.87 -3.08 19.70
N ALA A 470 10.02 -4.09 19.95
CA ALA A 470 8.68 -3.88 20.50
C ALA A 470 8.73 -3.15 21.84
N LYS A 471 9.59 -3.60 22.77
CA LYS A 471 9.74 -2.96 24.09
C LYS A 471 10.16 -1.49 23.97
N ASN A 472 11.14 -1.19 23.12
CA ASN A 472 11.63 0.17 22.93
C ASN A 472 10.59 1.07 22.28
N LEU A 473 9.87 0.57 21.26
CA LEU A 473 8.80 1.30 20.60
C LEU A 473 7.63 1.56 21.55
N HIS A 474 7.25 0.59 22.36
CA HIS A 474 6.19 0.74 23.34
C HIS A 474 6.54 1.81 24.38
N ALA A 475 7.77 1.79 24.91
CA ALA A 475 8.24 2.82 25.84
C ALA A 475 8.23 4.22 25.21
N LEU A 476 8.66 4.34 23.95
CA LEU A 476 8.63 5.62 23.22
C LEU A 476 7.19 6.07 22.91
N ALA A 477 6.30 5.14 22.55
CA ALA A 477 4.89 5.42 22.35
C ALA A 477 4.25 5.95 23.65
N ALA A 478 4.54 5.31 24.79
CA ALA A 478 4.05 5.74 26.09
C ALA A 478 4.56 7.15 26.44
N LEU A 479 5.87 7.38 26.28
CA LEU A 479 6.51 8.66 26.57
C LEU A 479 5.93 9.82 25.74
N THR A 480 5.52 9.55 24.50
CA THR A 480 5.04 10.58 23.56
C THR A 480 3.51 10.62 23.42
N GLY A 481 2.79 9.93 24.30
CA GLY A 481 1.32 9.93 24.35
C GLY A 481 0.68 9.28 23.11
N ARG A 482 1.24 8.17 22.63
CA ARG A 482 0.80 7.42 21.44
C ARG A 482 0.28 6.00 21.74
N ILE A 483 0.19 5.62 23.02
CA ILE A 483 -0.52 4.41 23.47
C ILE A 483 -2.02 4.72 23.58
N VAL A 484 -2.87 3.84 23.07
CA VAL A 484 -4.32 4.07 22.89
C VAL A 484 -5.19 3.09 23.64
#